data_AF-A0A6I2LXJ2-F1
#
_entry.id   AF-A0A6I2LXJ2-F1
#
_cell.length_a   1.000
_cell.length_b   1.000
_cell.length_c   1.000
_cell.angle_alpha   90.00
_cell.angle_beta   90.00
_cell.angle_gamma   90.00
#
_symmetry.space_group_name_H-M   'P 1'
#
loop_
_entity.id
_entity.type
_entity.pdbx_description
1 polymer ?
#
loop_
_entity_poly.entity_id
_entity_poly.type
_entity_poly.pdbx_seq_one_letter_code
_entity_poly.pdbx_strand_id
1 'polypeptide(L)'
;MLKPLALSAAALALLAACEPVPSATTPLPVSAPAINSSHPVALVGTSWHFATIGGTKVEDPLVTRITFGDGAVSGTFGCNEWTAPYQIEGGLLRIGMPGGTQYDCPGKTDFQEREGVRRIQMPMQVVQQGGRTVVLSGREGQNFVLELRQ
;
A
#
# COMPACT_ATOMS: atom_id res chain seq x y z
N MET A 1 58.15 3.62 -47.52
CA MET A 1 59.36 3.01 -46.92
C MET A 1 58.93 1.88 -45.99
N LEU A 2 59.54 0.70 -46.17
CA LEU A 2 59.68 -0.48 -45.28
C LEU A 2 58.46 -1.05 -44.50
N LYS A 3 57.71 -1.98 -45.13
CA LYS A 3 57.70 -3.47 -44.97
C LYS A 3 58.15 -4.10 -43.59
N PRO A 4 57.85 -5.40 -43.30
CA PRO A 4 56.58 -6.13 -43.13
C PRO A 4 56.71 -7.23 -42.00
N LEU A 5 55.89 -8.30 -42.06
CA LEU A 5 56.11 -9.67 -41.48
C LEU A 5 55.83 -9.81 -39.96
N ALA A 6 55.24 -10.89 -39.43
CA ALA A 6 55.08 -12.26 -39.94
C ALA A 6 53.84 -12.95 -39.34
N LEU A 7 53.27 -13.90 -40.11
CA LEU A 7 52.47 -15.01 -39.58
C LEU A 7 53.36 -15.94 -38.73
N SER A 8 52.81 -16.53 -37.67
CA SER A 8 52.97 -17.97 -37.38
C SER A 8 51.98 -18.45 -36.33
N ALA A 9 51.31 -19.55 -36.67
CA ALA A 9 50.43 -20.34 -35.83
C ALA A 9 51.22 -21.40 -35.06
N ALA A 10 50.78 -21.76 -33.85
CA ALA A 10 50.87 -23.12 -33.31
C ALA A 10 50.03 -23.24 -32.04
N ALA A 11 49.09 -24.19 -32.05
CA ALA A 11 48.36 -24.68 -30.89
C ALA A 11 49.18 -25.79 -30.20
N LEU A 12 49.08 -25.93 -28.86
CA LEU A 12 48.56 -27.15 -28.19
C LEU A 12 48.72 -27.11 -26.65
N ALA A 13 47.68 -27.64 -26.00
CA ALA A 13 47.66 -28.48 -24.79
C ALA A 13 47.82 -27.87 -23.37
N LEU A 14 46.66 -27.69 -22.73
CA LEU A 14 46.22 -28.26 -21.44
C LEU A 14 47.24 -28.40 -20.30
N LEU A 15 47.01 -27.64 -19.21
CA LEU A 15 47.10 -28.14 -17.84
C LEU A 15 45.97 -27.51 -17.00
N ALA A 16 45.19 -28.39 -16.39
CA ALA A 16 44.08 -28.08 -15.51
C ALA A 16 44.57 -27.63 -14.13
N ALA A 17 43.93 -26.60 -13.56
CA ALA A 17 43.80 -26.41 -12.12
C ALA A 17 42.60 -25.49 -11.85
N CYS A 18 41.40 -26.06 -11.86
CA CYS A 18 40.25 -25.45 -11.19
C CYS A 18 40.25 -26.03 -9.78
N GLU A 19 40.81 -25.30 -8.82
CA GLU A 19 40.69 -25.67 -7.41
C GLU A 19 39.25 -25.38 -6.95
N PRO A 20 38.51 -26.37 -6.43
CA PRO A 20 37.22 -26.10 -5.81
C PRO A 20 37.44 -25.53 -4.41
N VAL A 21 36.95 -24.32 -4.17
CA VAL A 21 36.87 -23.73 -2.83
C VAL A 21 35.78 -24.47 -2.03
N PRO A 22 36.10 -25.13 -0.91
CA PRO A 22 35.07 -25.63 -0.01
C PRO A 22 34.61 -24.48 0.89
N SER A 23 33.50 -23.83 0.54
CA SER A 23 32.76 -22.97 1.48
C SER A 23 31.45 -23.64 1.84
N ALA A 24 31.53 -24.74 2.59
CA ALA A 24 30.43 -25.21 3.40
C ALA A 24 30.38 -24.36 4.68
N THR A 25 29.82 -23.16 4.57
CA THR A 25 29.24 -22.47 5.73
C THR A 25 27.75 -22.63 5.61
N THR A 26 27.21 -23.60 6.34
CA THR A 26 25.78 -23.75 6.58
C THR A 26 25.32 -22.51 7.36
N PRO A 27 24.52 -21.58 6.80
CA PRO A 27 23.80 -20.65 7.65
C PRO A 27 22.78 -21.47 8.44
N LEU A 28 22.74 -21.26 9.75
CA LEU A 28 21.69 -21.76 10.62
C LEU A 28 20.32 -21.37 10.03
N PRO A 29 19.29 -22.23 10.09
CA PRO A 29 17.93 -21.76 9.87
C PRO A 29 17.57 -20.86 11.06
N VAL A 30 17.85 -19.57 10.94
CA VAL A 30 17.17 -18.56 11.76
C VAL A 30 15.73 -18.65 11.32
N SER A 31 14.95 -19.42 12.08
CA SER A 31 13.50 -19.35 12.05
C SER A 31 13.14 -17.96 12.55
N ALA A 32 13.20 -16.99 11.63
CA ALA A 32 12.41 -15.78 11.77
C ALA A 32 10.98 -16.26 12.01
N PRO A 33 10.24 -15.69 12.98
CA PRO A 33 8.83 -15.96 13.06
C PRO A 33 8.26 -15.67 11.67
N ALA A 34 7.57 -16.65 11.10
CA ALA A 34 6.74 -16.41 9.95
C ALA A 34 5.78 -15.31 10.39
N ILE A 35 6.07 -14.06 9.99
CA ILE A 35 5.05 -13.04 9.86
C ILE A 35 4.01 -13.69 8.96
N ASN A 36 2.88 -14.06 9.54
CA ASN A 36 1.78 -14.69 8.83
C ASN A 36 1.39 -13.76 7.70
N SER A 37 1.94 -14.03 6.52
CA SER A 37 1.68 -13.27 5.31
C SER A 37 0.21 -13.41 5.00
N SER A 38 -0.47 -12.27 5.08
CA SER A 38 -1.56 -11.89 4.19
C SER A 38 -2.65 -12.93 4.02
N HIS A 39 -3.53 -13.05 5.01
CA HIS A 39 -4.93 -13.04 4.58
C HIS A 39 -5.20 -11.62 4.07
N PRO A 40 -5.66 -11.43 2.82
CA PRO A 40 -6.18 -10.14 2.42
C PRO A 40 -7.25 -9.78 3.45
N VAL A 41 -6.97 -8.71 4.18
CA VAL A 41 -7.88 -8.06 5.11
C VAL A 41 -9.24 -7.95 4.41
N ALA A 42 -10.22 -8.72 4.90
CA ALA A 42 -11.56 -8.71 4.33
C ALA A 42 -12.25 -7.42 4.77
N LEU A 43 -12.13 -6.38 3.94
CA LEU A 43 -12.87 -5.12 4.12
C LEU A 43 -14.27 -5.22 3.53
N VAL A 44 -14.48 -6.09 2.53
CA VAL A 44 -15.79 -6.28 1.87
C VAL A 44 -16.87 -6.56 2.93
N GLY A 45 -17.98 -5.84 2.85
CA GLY A 45 -19.11 -5.95 3.77
C GLY A 45 -18.93 -5.21 5.10
N THR A 46 -17.89 -4.38 5.26
CA THR A 46 -17.64 -3.65 6.52
C THR A 46 -17.91 -2.14 6.39
N SER A 47 -18.33 -1.52 7.50
CA SER A 47 -18.55 -0.08 7.63
C SER A 47 -17.79 0.46 8.83
N TRP A 48 -17.16 1.61 8.64
CA TRP A 48 -16.31 2.24 9.64
C TRP A 48 -16.50 3.75 9.65
N HIS A 49 -16.21 4.37 10.78
CA HIS A 49 -16.18 5.81 10.95
C HIS A 49 -14.74 6.30 10.97
N PHE A 50 -14.45 7.41 10.32
CA PHE A 50 -13.12 8.03 10.42
C PHE A 50 -12.98 8.66 11.80
N ALA A 51 -11.93 8.28 12.53
CA ALA A 51 -11.49 8.98 13.73
C ALA A 51 -10.48 10.08 13.38
N THR A 52 -9.59 9.80 12.41
CA THR A 52 -8.65 10.78 11.87
C THR A 52 -8.48 10.66 10.36
N ILE A 53 -8.16 11.79 9.73
CA ILE A 53 -7.77 11.92 8.32
C ILE A 53 -6.42 12.62 8.28
N GLY A 54 -5.38 11.94 7.80
CA GLY A 54 -4.01 12.48 7.75
C GLY A 54 -3.45 12.82 9.14
N GLY A 55 -3.90 12.12 10.18
CA GLY A 55 -3.54 12.41 11.58
C GLY A 55 -4.34 13.55 12.24
N THR A 56 -5.18 14.26 11.49
CA THR A 56 -6.10 15.28 12.04
C THR A 56 -7.41 14.60 12.47
N LYS A 57 -7.88 14.90 13.69
CA LYS A 57 -9.18 14.42 14.17
C LYS A 57 -10.30 14.99 13.30
N VAL A 58 -11.29 14.17 12.99
CA VAL A 58 -12.45 14.61 12.19
C VAL A 58 -13.39 15.52 13.01
N GLU A 59 -14.10 16.41 12.32
CA GLU A 59 -15.07 17.34 12.93
C GLU A 59 -16.24 16.59 13.59
N ASP A 60 -16.90 15.68 12.86
CA ASP A 60 -17.96 14.80 13.38
C ASP A 60 -17.70 13.33 12.99
N PRO A 61 -17.25 12.48 13.94
CA PRO A 61 -16.99 11.07 13.66
C PRO A 61 -18.27 10.26 13.47
N LEU A 62 -19.45 10.72 13.88
CA LEU A 62 -20.71 9.97 13.64
C LEU A 62 -21.18 10.11 12.20
N VAL A 63 -20.83 11.20 11.53
CA VAL A 63 -21.20 11.42 10.12
C VAL A 63 -20.09 10.96 9.17
N THR A 64 -18.82 11.16 9.53
CA THR A 64 -17.67 10.87 8.67
C THR A 64 -17.42 9.35 8.58
N ARG A 65 -17.80 8.72 7.47
CA ARG A 65 -17.86 7.24 7.34
C ARG A 65 -17.39 6.71 5.99
N ILE A 66 -16.97 5.45 5.98
CA ILE A 66 -16.65 4.66 4.79
C ILE A 66 -17.26 3.26 4.92
N THR A 67 -17.83 2.76 3.82
CA THR A 67 -18.37 1.41 3.71
C THR A 67 -17.75 0.74 2.50
N PHE A 68 -17.21 -0.45 2.71
CA PHE A 68 -16.60 -1.29 1.69
C PHE A 68 -17.62 -2.31 1.21
N GLY A 69 -18.18 -2.10 0.03
CA GLY A 69 -19.05 -3.05 -0.65
C GLY A 69 -18.25 -4.05 -1.50
N ASP A 70 -18.94 -4.79 -2.36
CA ASP A 70 -18.27 -5.63 -3.35
C ASP A 70 -17.79 -4.76 -4.53
N GLY A 71 -16.47 -4.57 -4.64
CA GLY A 71 -15.81 -3.82 -5.72
C GLY A 71 -15.89 -2.29 -5.66
N ALA A 72 -16.70 -1.72 -4.76
CA ALA A 72 -16.81 -0.27 -4.57
C ALA A 72 -16.87 0.14 -3.09
N VAL A 73 -16.30 1.29 -2.78
CA VAL A 73 -16.47 1.99 -1.51
C VAL A 73 -17.49 3.10 -1.65
N SER A 74 -18.27 3.33 -0.60
CA SER A 74 -19.13 4.51 -0.45
C SER A 74 -18.81 5.20 0.86
N GLY A 75 -19.05 6.50 0.96
CA GLY A 75 -18.77 7.21 2.19
C GLY A 75 -19.08 8.70 2.12
N THR A 76 -18.68 9.39 3.19
CA THR A 76 -18.66 10.84 3.27
C THR A 76 -17.51 11.27 4.17
N PHE A 77 -16.87 12.38 3.83
CA PHE A 77 -15.91 13.04 4.71
C PHE A 77 -16.58 14.10 5.59
N GLY A 78 -17.91 14.08 5.71
CA GLY A 78 -18.69 14.94 6.62
C GLY A 78 -19.62 15.91 5.89
N CYS A 79 -19.48 16.09 4.58
CA CYS A 79 -20.30 17.01 3.80
C CYS A 79 -20.94 16.33 2.58
N ASN A 80 -20.13 15.86 1.64
CA ASN A 80 -20.63 15.24 0.41
C ASN A 80 -20.60 13.72 0.52
N GLU A 81 -21.57 13.05 -0.11
CA GLU A 81 -21.51 11.61 -0.30
C GLU A 81 -20.73 11.28 -1.57
N TRP A 82 -19.93 10.22 -1.50
CA TRP A 82 -19.10 9.76 -2.59
C TRP A 82 -19.14 8.25 -2.73
N THR A 83 -18.87 7.77 -3.93
CA THR A 83 -18.63 6.36 -4.26
C THR A 83 -17.41 6.25 -5.17
N ALA A 84 -16.60 5.23 -4.98
CA ALA A 84 -15.43 4.96 -5.81
C ALA A 84 -15.21 3.46 -6.00
N PRO A 85 -14.74 2.99 -7.18
CA PRO A 85 -14.27 1.62 -7.30
C PRO A 85 -13.04 1.40 -6.42
N TYR A 86 -12.82 0.20 -5.91
CA TYR A 86 -11.58 -0.12 -5.20
C TYR A 86 -11.10 -1.54 -5.50
N GLN A 87 -9.80 -1.75 -5.28
CA GLN A 87 -9.13 -3.04 -5.43
C GLN A 87 -8.15 -3.24 -4.28
N ILE A 88 -7.98 -4.49 -3.86
CA ILE A 88 -6.97 -4.89 -2.89
C ILE A 88 -6.10 -5.96 -3.55
N GLU A 89 -4.82 -5.64 -3.77
CA GLU A 89 -3.84 -6.54 -4.39
C GLU A 89 -2.57 -6.56 -3.54
N GLY A 90 -2.13 -7.74 -3.11
CA GLY A 90 -0.90 -7.87 -2.31
C GLY A 90 -0.89 -7.04 -1.03
N GLY A 91 -2.07 -6.81 -0.42
CA GLY A 91 -2.22 -5.96 0.78
C GLY A 91 -2.25 -4.45 0.51
N LEU A 92 -2.16 -4.04 -0.76
CA LEU A 92 -2.28 -2.65 -1.19
C LEU A 92 -3.72 -2.36 -1.61
N LEU A 93 -4.39 -1.49 -0.85
CA LEU A 93 -5.68 -0.91 -1.16
C LEU A 93 -5.49 0.26 -2.14
N ARG A 94 -6.18 0.20 -3.27
CA ARG A 94 -6.30 1.32 -4.22
C ARG A 94 -7.76 1.68 -4.37
N ILE A 95 -8.10 2.93 -4.06
CA ILE A 95 -9.42 3.49 -4.29
C ILE A 95 -9.31 4.42 -5.50
N GLY A 96 -10.20 4.23 -6.46
CA GLY A 96 -10.25 5.05 -7.67
C GLY A 96 -10.80 6.45 -7.42
N MET A 97 -11.07 7.17 -8.50
CA MET A 97 -11.64 8.52 -8.42
C MET A 97 -13.02 8.48 -7.75
N PRO A 98 -13.23 9.22 -6.65
CA PRO A 98 -14.54 9.36 -6.04
C PRO A 98 -15.47 10.16 -6.94
N GLY A 99 -16.63 9.58 -7.27
CA GLY A 99 -17.76 10.27 -7.87
C GLY A 99 -18.80 10.63 -6.82
N GLY A 100 -19.47 11.75 -6.99
CA GLY A 100 -20.48 12.25 -6.05
C GLY A 100 -20.91 13.67 -6.38
N THR A 101 -21.87 14.17 -5.62
CA THR A 101 -22.29 15.58 -5.69
C THR A 101 -21.27 16.46 -4.99
N GLN A 102 -21.02 17.66 -5.52
CA GLN A 102 -20.17 18.66 -4.88
C GLN A 102 -21.04 19.84 -4.44
N TYR A 103 -21.26 19.97 -3.14
CA TYR A 103 -21.84 21.17 -2.52
C TYR A 103 -20.75 22.04 -1.88
N ASP A 104 -21.08 23.31 -1.67
CA ASP A 104 -20.27 24.20 -0.84
C ASP A 104 -20.33 23.73 0.62
N CYS A 105 -19.23 23.14 1.08
CA CYS A 105 -19.10 22.64 2.43
C CYS A 105 -18.80 23.78 3.42
N PRO A 106 -19.41 23.80 4.61
CA PRO A 106 -19.22 24.89 5.54
C PRO A 106 -17.94 24.74 6.36
N GLY A 107 -17.26 25.87 6.61
CA GLY A 107 -16.23 25.99 7.64
C GLY A 107 -15.10 24.96 7.53
N LYS A 108 -14.79 24.29 8.65
CA LYS A 108 -13.70 23.32 8.71
C LYS A 108 -13.98 22.03 7.92
N THR A 109 -15.26 21.71 7.70
CA THR A 109 -15.66 20.53 6.94
C THR A 109 -15.24 20.63 5.48
N ASP A 110 -15.14 21.83 4.89
CA ASP A 110 -14.58 21.99 3.54
C ASP A 110 -13.15 21.48 3.42
N PHE A 111 -12.28 21.89 4.36
CA PHE A 111 -10.90 21.45 4.39
C PHE A 111 -10.81 19.92 4.60
N GLN A 112 -11.61 19.38 5.52
CA GLN A 112 -11.69 17.94 5.77
C GLN A 112 -12.15 17.16 4.53
N GLU A 113 -13.18 17.63 3.84
CA GLU A 113 -13.73 17.03 2.62
C GLU A 113 -12.67 16.99 1.53
N ARG A 114 -12.03 18.13 1.24
CA ARG A 114 -11.00 18.24 0.22
C ARG A 114 -9.76 17.39 0.52
N GLU A 115 -9.29 17.38 1.77
CA GLU A 115 -8.16 16.54 2.17
C GLU A 115 -8.52 15.05 2.14
N GLY A 116 -9.73 14.69 2.57
CA GLY A 116 -10.25 13.32 2.51
C GLY A 116 -10.27 12.79 1.08
N VAL A 117 -10.88 13.54 0.15
CA VAL A 117 -10.96 13.19 -1.27
C VAL A 117 -9.58 13.10 -1.91
N ARG A 118 -8.68 14.05 -1.64
CA ARG A 118 -7.30 14.00 -2.18
C ARG A 118 -6.57 12.76 -1.69
N ARG A 119 -6.68 12.44 -0.40
CA ARG A 119 -5.93 11.36 0.23
C ARG A 119 -6.49 10.01 -0.19
N ILE A 120 -7.80 9.77 -0.12
CA ILE A 120 -8.35 8.42 -0.31
C ILE A 120 -7.94 7.77 -1.65
N GLN A 121 -7.65 8.58 -2.68
CA GLN A 121 -7.18 8.16 -4.00
C GLN A 121 -5.74 7.64 -4.07
N MET A 122 -4.92 7.90 -3.05
CA MET A 122 -3.55 7.40 -3.02
C MET A 122 -3.50 5.96 -2.51
N PRO A 123 -2.57 5.12 -3.00
CA PRO A 123 -2.44 3.75 -2.54
C PRO A 123 -2.09 3.65 -1.06
N MET A 124 -2.78 2.79 -0.33
CA MET A 124 -2.61 2.57 1.11
C MET A 124 -2.44 1.09 1.42
N GLN A 125 -1.70 0.79 2.48
CA GLN A 125 -1.66 -0.52 3.09
C GLN A 125 -2.60 -0.56 4.29
N VAL A 126 -3.21 -1.71 4.49
CA VAL A 126 -3.90 -1.98 5.76
C VAL A 126 -2.85 -2.42 6.77
N VAL A 127 -2.43 -1.50 7.65
CA VAL A 127 -1.34 -1.76 8.61
C VAL A 127 -1.85 -2.35 9.93
N GLN A 128 -3.14 -2.16 10.22
CA GLN A 128 -3.81 -2.78 11.35
C GLN A 128 -5.28 -3.02 11.02
N GLN A 129 -5.76 -4.23 11.33
CA GLN A 129 -7.17 -4.58 11.30
C GLN A 129 -7.46 -5.52 12.45
N GLY A 130 -8.33 -5.14 13.38
CA GLY A 130 -8.72 -6.00 14.49
C GLY A 130 -9.49 -5.27 15.57
N GLY A 131 -10.35 -6.01 16.28
CA GLY A 131 -11.23 -5.43 17.30
C GLY A 131 -12.17 -4.38 16.69
N ARG A 132 -12.00 -3.12 17.11
CA ARG A 132 -12.82 -1.99 16.70
C ARG A 132 -12.08 -0.96 15.85
N THR A 133 -10.89 -1.28 15.36
CA THR A 133 -10.03 -0.29 14.68
C THR A 133 -9.43 -0.86 13.40
N VAL A 134 -9.40 -0.03 12.37
CA VAL A 134 -8.64 -0.24 11.13
C VAL A 134 -7.74 0.95 10.90
N VAL A 135 -6.46 0.70 10.58
CA VAL A 135 -5.51 1.74 10.23
C VAL A 135 -5.06 1.54 8.79
N LEU A 136 -5.31 2.55 7.96
CA LEU A 136 -4.88 2.60 6.57
C LEU A 136 -3.74 3.59 6.46
N SER A 137 -2.56 3.13 6.03
CA SER A 137 -1.36 3.96 5.90
C SER A 137 -0.90 4.01 4.45
N GLY A 138 -0.71 5.21 3.93
CA GLY A 138 -0.11 5.46 2.62
C GLY A 138 1.19 6.25 2.73
N ARG A 139 1.54 6.97 1.66
CA ARG A 139 2.74 7.83 1.59
C ARG A 139 2.44 9.24 2.13
N GLU A 140 3.47 10.06 2.35
CA GLU A 140 3.29 11.50 2.69
C GLU A 140 2.42 11.76 3.95
N GLY A 141 2.55 10.93 4.98
CA GLY A 141 1.76 11.07 6.21
C GLY A 141 0.26 10.81 6.01
N GLN A 142 -0.12 10.22 4.88
CA GLN A 142 -1.45 9.67 4.69
C GLN A 142 -1.67 8.54 5.69
N ASN A 143 -2.50 8.82 6.69
CA ASN A 143 -2.99 7.82 7.61
C ASN A 143 -4.47 8.06 7.87
N PHE A 144 -5.27 7.02 7.79
CA PHE A 144 -6.65 7.02 8.25
C PHE A 144 -6.77 6.06 9.42
N VAL A 145 -7.27 6.56 10.54
CA VAL A 145 -7.72 5.72 11.64
C VAL A 145 -9.22 5.60 11.53
N LEU A 146 -9.70 4.39 11.34
CA LEU A 146 -11.11 4.05 11.25
C LEU A 146 -11.52 3.28 12.50
N GLU A 147 -12.72 3.56 12.99
CA GLU A 147 -13.27 2.93 14.18
C GLU A 147 -14.67 2.39 13.92
N LEU A 148 -14.96 1.23 14.51
CA LEU A 148 -16.31 0.71 14.58
C LEU A 148 -17.09 1.58 15.58
N ARG A 149 -18.26 2.07 15.18
CA ARG A 149 -19.22 2.75 16.06
C ARG A 149 -20.47 1.88 16.18
N GLN A 150 -21.05 1.84 17.37
CA GLN A 150 -22.33 1.19 17.66
C GLN A 150 -23.39 2.27 17.77
#